data_AF-A0AAV5DP23-F1
#
_entry.id   AF-A0AAV5DP23-F1
#
_cell.length_a   1.000
_cell.length_b   1.000
_cell.length_c   1.000
_cell.angle_alpha   90.00
_cell.angle_beta   90.00
_cell.angle_gamma   90.00
#
_symmetry.space_group_name_H-M   'P 1'
#
loop_
_entity.id
_entity.type
_entity.pdbx_description
1 polymer ?
#
loop_
_entity_poly.entity_id
_entity_poly.type
_entity_poly.pdbx_seq_one_letter_code
_entity_poly.pdbx_strand_id
1 'polypeptide(L)'
;MSFEEVLSDHDSEGEIDDDVVDLEERTGPVNCRVLADGHIPWACKAFSELHGQLLVQNPSLRLCWRLFMIKLWNHNLLDARTMDTCNRILDGIQSKFINGI
;
A
#
# COMPACT_ATOMS: atom_id res chain seq x y z
N MET A 1 30.01 8.76 2.28
CA MET A 1 28.96 8.07 3.04
C MET A 1 29.61 6.95 3.82
N SER A 2 30.15 7.28 4.98
CA SER A 2 30.69 6.32 5.95
C SER A 2 29.56 5.88 6.88
N PHE A 3 29.68 4.68 7.44
CA PHE A 3 28.63 4.05 8.25
C PHE A 3 28.29 4.82 9.54
N GLU A 4 29.18 5.72 9.98
CA GLU A 4 28.99 6.59 11.15
C GLU A 4 28.00 7.74 10.90
N GLU A 5 27.86 8.21 9.65
CA GLU A 5 26.87 9.25 9.30
C GLU A 5 25.43 8.73 9.41
N VAL A 6 25.23 7.41 9.30
CA VAL A 6 23.91 6.75 9.37
C VAL A 6 23.46 6.49 10.82
N LEU A 7 24.40 6.46 11.76
CA LEU A 7 24.14 6.25 13.20
C LEU A 7 24.16 7.56 14.00
N SER A 8 24.28 8.70 13.31
CA SER A 8 24.16 10.02 13.92
C SER A 8 22.68 10.35 14.11
N ASP A 9 22.24 10.42 15.37
CA ASP A 9 20.92 10.95 15.79
C ASP A 9 20.85 12.48 15.58
N HIS A 10 21.08 12.95 14.36
CA HIS A 10 20.79 14.34 14.02
C HIS A 10 19.31 14.44 13.64
N ASP A 11 18.48 14.73 14.64
CA ASP A 11 17.09 15.11 14.47
C ASP A 11 17.00 16.38 13.60
N SER A 12 16.41 16.26 12.40
CA SER A 12 15.88 17.40 11.65
C SER A 12 14.46 17.68 12.15
N GLU A 13 14.36 18.14 13.39
CA GLU A 13 13.15 18.72 13.95
C GLU A 13 13.05 20.17 13.44
N GLY A 14 12.32 20.44 12.35
CA GLY A 14 12.03 21.84 12.00
C GLY A 14 11.70 22.24 10.58
N GLU A 15 11.28 21.36 9.67
CA GLU A 15 10.67 21.81 8.40
C GLU A 15 9.14 21.83 8.59
N ILE A 16 8.66 23.01 9.00
CA ILE A 16 7.24 23.35 9.06
C ILE A 16 6.94 23.93 7.67
N ASP A 17 6.40 23.13 6.75
CA ASP A 17 5.88 23.67 5.49
C ASP A 17 4.61 24.47 5.79
N ASP A 18 4.76 25.79 5.72
CA ASP A 18 3.84 26.85 6.16
C ASP A 18 2.69 27.09 5.16
N ASP A 19 2.06 26.01 4.67
CA ASP A 19 0.93 26.07 3.73
C ASP A 19 -0.30 25.34 4.29
N VAL A 20 -0.71 25.67 5.52
CA VAL A 20 -2.06 25.35 6.01
C VAL A 20 -3.03 26.19 5.19
N VAL A 21 -3.60 25.59 4.15
CA VAL A 21 -4.82 26.09 3.54
C VAL A 21 -5.90 25.99 4.61
N ASP A 22 -6.34 27.15 5.08
CA ASP A 22 -7.38 27.32 6.09
C ASP A 22 -8.71 26.72 5.57
N LEU A 23 -8.89 25.43 5.83
CA LEU A 23 -10.19 24.77 5.81
C LEU A 23 -10.65 24.62 7.26
N GLU A 24 -10.87 25.76 7.91
CA GLU A 24 -11.96 25.93 8.88
C GLU A 24 -13.17 25.13 8.36
N GLU A 25 -13.81 24.22 9.08
CA GLU A 25 -14.17 24.27 10.48
C GLU A 25 -14.71 22.88 10.81
N ARG A 26 -14.47 22.38 12.03
CA ARG A 26 -15.20 21.27 12.69
C ARG A 26 -14.70 19.84 12.45
N THR A 27 -13.48 19.54 12.88
CA THR A 27 -13.14 18.30 13.63
C THR A 27 -11.69 18.40 14.12
N GLY A 28 -11.43 17.99 15.37
CA GLY A 28 -10.12 18.09 16.06
C GLY A 28 -8.94 17.39 15.34
N PRO A 29 -7.74 17.33 15.96
CA PRO A 29 -6.50 16.90 15.30
C PRO A 29 -6.72 15.59 14.56
N VAL A 30 -6.71 15.66 13.23
CA VAL A 30 -6.81 14.48 12.37
C VAL A 30 -5.58 13.64 12.63
N ASN A 31 -5.77 12.49 13.27
CA ASN A 31 -4.72 11.51 13.45
C ASN A 31 -4.31 11.01 12.06
N CYS A 32 -3.24 11.56 11.49
CA CYS A 32 -2.75 11.25 10.15
C CYS A 32 -2.48 9.75 9.95
N ARG A 33 -2.29 8.99 11.03
CA ARG A 33 -2.18 7.53 11.00
C ARG A 33 -3.48 6.87 10.52
N VAL A 34 -4.64 7.37 10.96
CA VAL A 34 -5.96 6.87 10.53
C VAL A 34 -6.22 7.17 9.05
N LEU A 35 -5.76 8.32 8.55
CA LEU A 35 -5.84 8.68 7.13
C LEU A 35 -4.87 7.85 6.28
N ALA A 36 -3.64 7.63 6.74
CA ALA A 36 -2.64 6.81 6.03
C ALA A 36 -3.03 5.32 5.98
N ASP A 37 -3.47 4.75 7.11
CA ASP A 37 -3.88 3.34 7.21
C ASP A 37 -5.13 3.08 6.34
N GLY A 38 -5.98 4.10 6.13
CA GLY A 38 -7.14 4.05 5.23
C GLY A 38 -6.79 3.93 3.74
N HIS A 39 -5.57 4.31 3.31
CA HIS A 39 -5.14 4.21 1.92
C HIS A 39 -4.58 2.83 1.56
N ILE A 40 -4.18 2.01 2.55
CA ILE A 40 -3.56 0.70 2.31
C ILE A 40 -4.47 -0.23 1.48
N PRO A 41 -5.79 -0.33 1.75
CA PRO A 41 -6.70 -1.09 0.91
C PRO A 41 -6.77 -0.60 -0.53
N TRP A 42 -6.75 0.72 -0.75
CA TRP A 42 -6.75 1.31 -2.08
C TRP A 42 -5.43 1.01 -2.81
N ALA A 43 -4.30 1.18 -2.14
CA ALA A 43 -2.98 0.90 -2.68
C ALA A 43 -2.82 -0.57 -3.08
N CYS A 44 -3.35 -1.51 -2.28
CA CYS A 44 -3.33 -2.94 -2.63
C CYS A 44 -4.10 -3.24 -3.91
N LYS A 45 -5.25 -2.57 -4.13
CA LYS A 45 -6.04 -2.70 -5.35
C LYS A 45 -5.28 -2.12 -6.54
N ALA A 46 -4.83 -0.87 -6.44
CA ALA A 46 -4.07 -0.20 -7.50
C ALA A 46 -2.80 -0.98 -7.90
N PHE A 47 -2.06 -1.49 -6.91
CA PHE A 47 -0.89 -2.33 -7.15
C PHE A 47 -1.24 -3.63 -7.89
N SER A 48 -2.33 -4.30 -7.49
CA SER A 48 -2.79 -5.54 -8.13
C SER A 48 -3.25 -5.31 -9.58
N GLU A 49 -3.79 -4.13 -9.90
CA GLU A 49 -4.14 -3.74 -11.27
C GLU A 49 -2.91 -3.40 -12.10
N LEU A 50 -2.00 -2.58 -11.58
CA LEU A 50 -0.81 -2.10 -12.29
C LEU A 50 0.22 -3.22 -12.54
N HIS A 51 0.47 -4.05 -11.53
CA HIS A 51 1.50 -5.10 -11.59
C HIS A 51 0.90 -6.51 -11.73
N GLY A 52 -0.41 -6.64 -11.92
CA GLY A 52 -1.09 -7.92 -11.97
C GLY A 52 -0.59 -8.85 -13.08
N GLN A 53 -0.19 -8.30 -14.24
CA GLN A 53 0.39 -9.10 -15.33
C GLN A 53 1.71 -9.77 -14.92
N LEU A 54 2.60 -9.02 -14.27
CA LEU A 54 3.89 -9.54 -13.78
C LEU A 54 3.70 -10.61 -12.70
N LEU A 55 2.71 -10.40 -11.83
CA LEU A 55 2.32 -11.36 -10.79
C LEU A 55 1.79 -12.66 -11.41
N VAL A 56 0.94 -12.58 -12.43
CA VAL A 56 0.37 -13.76 -13.10
C VAL A 56 1.43 -14.54 -13.88
N GLN A 57 2.37 -13.87 -14.54
CA GLN A 57 3.45 -14.51 -15.28
C GLN A 57 4.43 -15.26 -14.36
N ASN A 58 4.61 -14.78 -13.13
CA ASN A 58 5.58 -15.32 -12.17
C ASN A 58 4.87 -15.89 -10.93
N PRO A 59 4.65 -17.22 -10.84
CA PRO A 59 3.88 -17.82 -9.75
C PRO A 59 4.48 -17.57 -8.35
N SER A 60 5.81 -17.47 -8.24
CA SER A 60 6.48 -17.13 -6.98
C SER A 60 6.15 -15.72 -6.50
N LEU A 61 6.12 -14.73 -7.40
CA LEU A 61 5.77 -13.35 -7.04
C LEU A 61 4.29 -13.24 -6.63
N ARG A 62 3.41 -13.99 -7.30
CA ARG A 62 2.01 -14.10 -6.89
C ARG A 62 1.86 -14.63 -5.47
N LEU A 63 2.65 -15.65 -5.11
CA LEU A 63 2.65 -16.19 -3.75
C LEU A 63 3.19 -15.18 -2.73
N CYS A 64 4.30 -14.53 -3.03
CA CYS A 64 4.86 -13.45 -2.19
C CYS A 64 3.85 -12.34 -1.95
N TRP A 65 3.11 -11.93 -2.99
CA TRP A 65 2.06 -10.93 -2.87
C TRP A 65 0.90 -11.37 -1.95
N ARG A 66 0.48 -12.64 -2.04
CA ARG A 66 -0.54 -13.19 -1.12
C ARG A 66 -0.05 -13.20 0.32
N LEU A 67 1.19 -13.60 0.57
CA LEU A 67 1.79 -13.59 1.91
C LEU A 67 1.91 -12.17 2.46
N PHE A 68 2.25 -11.20 1.61
CA PHE A 68 2.28 -9.79 1.98
C PHE A 68 0.90 -9.27 2.40
N MET A 69 -0.16 -9.56 1.64
CA MET A 69 -1.53 -9.19 2.00
C MET A 69 -1.98 -9.83 3.32
N ILE A 70 -1.62 -11.10 3.59
CA ILE A 70 -1.88 -11.76 4.88
C ILE A 70 -1.16 -11.04 6.02
N LYS A 71 0.09 -10.60 5.80
CA LYS A 71 0.84 -9.82 6.79
C LYS A 71 0.14 -8.49 7.10
N LEU A 72 -0.36 -7.79 6.09
CA LEU A 72 -1.13 -6.54 6.28
C LEU A 72 -2.45 -6.78 7.03
N TRP A 73 -3.15 -7.88 6.73
CA TRP A 73 -4.33 -8.27 7.48
C TRP A 73 -4.00 -8.46 8.96
N ASN A 74 -2.92 -9.17 9.29
CA ASN A 74 -2.55 -9.45 10.69
C ASN A 74 -2.30 -8.16 11.50
N HIS A 75 -1.94 -7.06 10.85
CA HIS A 75 -1.78 -5.74 11.47
C HIS A 75 -3.07 -4.89 11.45
N ASN A 76 -4.21 -5.45 11.03
CA ASN A 76 -5.49 -4.76 10.81
C ASN A 76 -5.41 -3.60 9.80
N LEU A 77 -4.42 -3.63 8.90
CA LEU A 77 -4.23 -2.63 7.84
C LEU A 77 -4.96 -3.00 6.54
N LEU A 78 -5.43 -4.24 6.45
CA LEU A 78 -6.12 -4.77 5.28
C LEU A 78 -7.26 -5.69 5.72
N ASP A 79 -8.40 -5.57 5.04
CA ASP A 79 -9.58 -6.38 5.31
C ASP A 79 -9.76 -7.52 4.28
N ALA A 80 -10.62 -8.48 4.63
CA ALA A 80 -10.91 -9.65 3.80
C ALA A 80 -11.44 -9.32 2.42
N ARG A 81 -12.36 -8.36 2.37
CA ARG A 81 -13.01 -7.96 1.14
C ARG A 81 -11.98 -7.36 0.19
N THR A 82 -11.02 -6.60 0.72
CA THR A 82 -9.94 -6.07 -0.10
C THR A 82 -9.02 -7.17 -0.63
N MET A 83 -8.62 -8.14 0.19
CA MET A 83 -7.82 -9.28 -0.30
C MET A 83 -8.53 -10.08 -1.40
N ASP A 84 -9.82 -10.36 -1.22
CA ASP A 84 -10.64 -11.04 -2.23
C ASP A 84 -10.76 -10.22 -3.51
N THR A 85 -10.90 -8.90 -3.40
CA THR A 85 -10.92 -7.99 -4.55
C THR A 85 -9.61 -8.07 -5.32
N CYS A 86 -8.46 -7.99 -4.64
CA CYS A 86 -7.14 -8.12 -5.25
C CYS A 86 -6.96 -9.49 -5.92
N ASN A 87 -7.39 -10.59 -5.29
CA ASN A 87 -7.32 -11.92 -5.89
C ASN A 87 -8.19 -12.03 -7.15
N ARG A 88 -9.42 -11.49 -7.13
CA ARG A 88 -10.30 -11.46 -8.31
C ARG A 88 -9.72 -10.64 -9.46
N ILE A 89 -9.03 -9.54 -9.18
CA ILE A 89 -8.30 -8.75 -10.19
C ILE A 89 -7.24 -9.63 -10.86
N LEU A 90 -6.42 -10.33 -10.06
CA LEU A 90 -5.39 -11.23 -10.58
C LEU A 90 -5.96 -12.40 -11.39
N ASP A 91 -7.07 -13.00 -10.94
CA ASP A 91 -7.75 -14.07 -11.66
C ASP A 91 -8.33 -13.57 -12.99
N GLY A 92 -8.88 -12.36 -13.00
CA GLY A 92 -9.36 -11.71 -14.22
C GLY A 92 -8.24 -11.46 -15.22
N ILE A 93 -7.07 -11.01 -14.75
CA ILE A 93 -5.88 -10.83 -15.59
C ILE A 93 -5.36 -12.17 -16.10
N GLN A 94 -5.32 -13.20 -15.26
CA GLN A 94 -4.91 -14.55 -15.66
C GLN A 94 -5.83 -15.15 -16.72
N SER A 95 -7.15 -15.02 -16.56
CA SER A 95 -8.10 -15.50 -17.56
C SER A 95 -7.91 -14.78 -18.91
N LYS A 96 -7.72 -13.46 -18.89
CA LYS A 96 -7.43 -12.69 -20.12
C LYS A 96 -6.11 -13.09 -20.76
N PHE A 97 -5.09 -13.38 -19.96
CA PHE A 97 -3.78 -13.84 -20.46
C PHE A 97 -3.89 -15.21 -21.15
N ILE A 98 -4.65 -16.15 -20.58
CA ILE A 98 -4.86 -17.49 -21.16
C ILE A 98 -5.72 -17.44 -22.43
N ASN A 99 -6.77 -16.62 -22.45
CA ASN A 99 -7.70 -16.51 -23.58
C ASN A 99 -7.21 -15.62 -24.74
N GLY A 100 -6.14 -14.86 -24.52
CA GLY A 100 -5.55 -13.96 -25.52
C GLY A 100 -4.32 -14.53 -26.25
N ILE A 101 -3.99 -15.80 -26.00
CA ILE A 101 -2.97 -16.61 -26.70
C ILE A 101 -3.71 -17.60 -27.60
#